data_AF-A0A2T0RF66-F1
#
_entry.id   AF-A0A2T0RF66-F1
#
_cell.length_a   1.000
_cell.length_b   1.000
_cell.length_c   1.000
_cell.angle_alpha   90.00
_cell.angle_beta   90.00
_cell.angle_gamma   90.00
#
_symmetry.space_group_name_H-M   'P 1'
#
loop_
_entity.id
_entity.type
_entity.pdbx_description
1 polymer ?
#
loop_
_entity_poly.entity_id
_entity_poly.type
_entity_poly.pdbx_seq_one_letter_code
_entity_poly.pdbx_strand_id
1 'polypeptide(L)'
;MDRSRFRTSRLRAPRWKIGVVAGTAVAVVGVGLGVASASEDALPTVNCPNVAIPVAVPAQQAADVRRNLELLNTQIAEANQRIRDTVGQGGANFIQNAILGPLASKRFATINRIETAIGRNAAKPDLNAEKLQTCGLNKGGGSSPQQDTELPEGDAGDAGGNGDAGGLPTVSCPDVTIPVPVPAQQKADVDRNLELLDTQIAEADQRIRDTVGQGGPNFIQNAILGPLASKRFATINRIETAIGRNAAKPDLNAEELQTCTLNQGGGAAPEPEATTAAPEPSQAPEAPDAPDAGDAPAGSPVAVNGKLSVCGVKLCNEAGTAIQLRGMSSHGLQFFPDCVNAGSLDALRNDWKADFIRLSMYVQEGGLETDPAGFTAKVNGLVDDATELGLYVIVDFHILTPGDPLFNLDRAKTFFEDVTAEHADQDNVIYEIANEPNGTSWDNIKTYADEVIPVIRGNAPDSVVLVGTRGFSSLGLTDGADETEILEDPVDFENVMYTFHFYAASHGADRRAVVARAARSLPLFVSEFGTQTFTGDGANDLASATEWLDLLKANKIGYAMWSFSDGRETNSAFRQGTCRGTDFAGDGVLTESGAFIRDRIRSGSSS
;
A
#
# COMPACT_ATOMS: atom_id res chain seq x y z
N MET A 1 -11.58 51.16 41.70
CA MET A 1 -10.33 51.89 41.93
C MET A 1 -9.63 51.23 43.11
N ASP A 2 -8.68 50.32 42.86
CA ASP A 2 -7.53 50.15 43.75
C ASP A 2 -6.42 49.38 43.02
N ARG A 3 -5.17 49.81 43.20
CA ARG A 3 -3.98 49.36 42.46
C ARG A 3 -3.26 48.27 43.26
N SER A 4 -3.10 47.08 42.70
CA SER A 4 -2.23 46.03 43.28
C SER A 4 -1.05 45.67 42.37
N ARG A 5 0.08 46.27 42.72
CA ARG A 5 1.49 45.85 42.69
C ARG A 5 1.88 44.62 41.84
N PHE A 6 2.61 44.89 40.76
CA PHE A 6 3.52 43.97 40.08
C PHE A 6 4.73 43.61 40.97
N ARG A 7 5.06 42.31 41.08
CA ARG A 7 6.36 41.80 41.53
C ARG A 7 7.06 41.12 40.36
N THR A 8 8.18 41.69 39.94
CA THR A 8 9.10 41.18 38.93
C THR A 8 9.95 40.03 39.47
N SER A 9 9.99 38.91 38.75
CA SER A 9 10.88 37.77 39.00
C SER A 9 12.27 38.03 38.42
N ARG A 10 13.30 37.68 39.19
CA ARG A 10 14.72 37.92 38.87
C ARG A 10 15.27 36.81 37.97
N LEU A 11 15.84 37.21 36.84
CA LEU A 11 16.71 36.40 35.97
C LEU A 11 18.04 36.08 36.70
N ARG A 12 18.49 34.82 36.62
CA ARG A 12 19.83 34.39 37.06
C ARG A 12 20.70 34.08 35.84
N ALA A 13 21.83 34.77 35.72
CA ALA A 13 22.93 34.45 34.80
C ALA A 13 24.12 33.87 35.59
N PRO A 14 24.88 32.90 35.06
CA PRO A 14 26.01 32.31 35.76
C PRO A 14 27.30 33.13 35.58
N ARG A 15 28.02 33.33 36.69
CA ARG A 15 29.29 34.07 36.78
C ARG A 15 30.47 33.15 36.47
N TRP A 16 31.32 33.57 35.53
CA TRP A 16 32.63 32.97 35.26
C TRP A 16 33.59 33.25 36.43
N LYS A 17 34.35 32.24 36.85
CA LYS A 17 35.52 32.38 37.72
C LYS A 17 36.75 31.90 36.97
N ILE A 18 37.73 32.80 36.84
CA ILE A 18 39.06 32.57 36.28
C ILE A 18 39.92 31.91 37.36
N GLY A 19 40.51 30.76 37.05
CA GLY A 19 41.53 30.10 37.86
C GLY A 19 42.74 29.80 36.98
N VAL A 20 43.87 30.44 37.27
CA VAL A 20 45.18 30.22 36.65
C VAL A 20 45.77 28.92 37.23
N VAL A 21 46.15 27.97 36.36
CA VAL A 21 47.03 26.85 36.73
C VAL A 21 48.14 26.74 35.70
N ALA A 22 49.35 26.59 36.23
CA ALA A 22 50.64 26.67 35.57
C ALA A 22 50.86 25.62 34.48
N GLY A 23 51.60 26.03 33.45
CA GLY A 23 52.01 25.19 32.34
C GLY A 23 52.95 24.07 32.77
N THR A 24 52.68 22.88 32.24
CA THR A 24 53.62 21.76 32.20
C THR A 24 53.66 21.27 30.76
N ALA A 25 54.82 21.38 30.12
CA ALA A 25 55.06 20.86 28.78
C ALA A 25 55.07 19.33 28.83
N VAL A 26 54.22 18.68 28.03
CA VAL A 26 54.27 17.23 27.80
C VAL A 26 54.60 17.01 26.33
N ALA A 27 55.73 16.32 26.12
CA ALA A 27 56.24 15.90 24.85
C ALA A 27 55.22 15.00 24.12
N VAL A 28 54.93 15.32 22.87
CA VAL A 28 54.17 14.46 21.95
C VAL A 28 55.08 13.28 21.58
N VAL A 29 54.92 12.17 22.29
CA VAL A 29 55.38 10.86 21.85
C VAL A 29 54.31 10.34 20.89
N GLY A 30 54.67 10.26 19.61
CA GLY A 30 53.84 9.65 18.58
C GLY A 30 53.62 8.18 18.91
N VAL A 31 52.46 7.87 19.50
CA VAL A 31 51.91 6.52 19.51
C VAL A 31 51.31 6.33 18.12
N GLY A 32 52.03 5.59 17.29
CA GLY A 32 51.50 5.10 16.02
C GLY A 32 50.21 4.35 16.29
N LEU A 33 49.10 4.93 15.84
CA LEU A 33 47.89 4.19 15.55
C LEU A 33 48.28 3.19 14.45
N GLY A 34 48.56 1.96 14.87
CA GLY A 34 48.58 0.82 13.97
C GLY A 34 47.20 0.70 13.37
N VAL A 35 47.02 1.30 12.20
CA VAL A 35 45.98 0.89 11.27
C VAL A 35 46.30 -0.58 11.00
N ALA A 36 45.52 -1.48 11.58
CA ALA A 36 45.56 -2.87 11.14
C ALA A 36 45.23 -2.82 9.66
N SER A 37 46.23 -3.08 8.82
CA SER A 37 46.05 -3.38 7.41
C SER A 37 45.05 -4.53 7.37
N ALA A 38 43.79 -4.23 7.00
CA ALA A 38 42.88 -5.28 6.60
C ALA A 38 43.58 -6.05 5.49
N SER A 39 43.70 -7.37 5.68
CA SER A 39 44.07 -8.28 4.62
C SER A 39 43.27 -7.94 3.36
N GLU A 40 43.90 -8.04 2.20
CA GLU A 40 43.23 -8.05 0.89
C GLU A 40 42.36 -9.32 0.76
N ASP A 41 41.38 -9.50 1.65
CA ASP A 41 40.36 -10.52 1.49
C ASP A 41 39.41 -10.03 0.40
N ALA A 42 39.45 -10.70 -0.75
CA ALA A 42 38.59 -10.38 -1.88
C ALA A 42 37.12 -10.37 -1.44
N LEU A 43 36.38 -9.35 -1.87
CA LEU A 43 34.97 -9.19 -1.50
C LEU A 43 34.17 -10.46 -1.84
N PRO A 44 33.28 -10.91 -0.93
CA PRO A 44 32.49 -12.10 -1.20
C PRO A 44 31.57 -11.86 -2.39
N THR A 45 31.39 -12.89 -3.21
CA THR A 45 30.45 -12.87 -4.33
C THR A 45 29.31 -13.84 -4.12
N VAL A 46 28.16 -13.56 -4.72
CA VAL A 46 26.96 -14.38 -4.64
C VAL A 46 27.21 -15.75 -5.26
N ASN A 47 26.74 -16.80 -4.59
CA ASN A 47 26.80 -18.17 -5.09
C ASN A 47 25.40 -18.78 -5.04
N CYS A 48 24.74 -18.86 -6.19
CA CYS A 48 23.40 -19.40 -6.31
C CYS A 48 23.44 -20.81 -6.91
N PRO A 49 22.56 -21.72 -6.48
CA PRO A 49 22.34 -22.99 -7.16
C PRO A 49 22.02 -22.78 -8.65
N ASN A 50 22.50 -23.69 -9.52
CA ASN A 50 22.12 -23.70 -10.92
C ASN A 50 20.71 -24.27 -11.07
N VAL A 51 19.89 -23.64 -11.91
CA VAL A 51 18.56 -24.12 -12.28
C VAL A 51 18.72 -25.14 -13.41
N ALA A 52 18.69 -26.42 -13.07
CA ALA A 52 18.67 -27.49 -14.06
C ALA A 52 17.24 -27.70 -14.55
N ILE A 53 17.05 -27.76 -15.88
CA ILE A 53 15.77 -28.06 -16.50
C ILE A 53 15.82 -29.52 -17.00
N PRO A 54 15.29 -30.49 -16.25
CA PRO A 54 15.42 -31.91 -16.59
C PRO A 54 14.42 -32.39 -17.65
N VAL A 55 13.59 -31.49 -18.17
CA VAL A 55 12.53 -31.78 -19.14
C VAL A 55 12.82 -31.09 -20.46
N ALA A 56 12.38 -31.70 -21.56
CA ALA A 56 12.48 -31.06 -22.88
C ALA A 56 11.67 -29.76 -22.90
N VAL A 57 12.31 -28.67 -23.34
CA VAL A 57 11.64 -27.38 -23.48
C VAL A 57 11.01 -27.32 -24.87
N PRO A 58 9.68 -27.13 -24.99
CA PRO A 58 9.08 -27.02 -26.30
C PRO A 58 9.66 -25.80 -27.06
N ALA A 59 9.89 -25.95 -28.37
CA ALA A 59 10.60 -24.95 -29.16
C ALA A 59 9.99 -23.53 -29.08
N GLN A 60 8.66 -23.45 -28.94
CA GLN A 60 7.94 -22.18 -28.81
C GLN A 60 8.22 -21.46 -27.47
N GLN A 61 8.65 -22.19 -26.43
CA GLN A 61 8.92 -21.67 -25.09
C GLN A 61 10.41 -21.47 -24.84
N ALA A 62 11.28 -21.93 -25.76
CA ALA A 62 12.73 -21.89 -25.59
C ALA A 62 13.26 -20.45 -25.41
N ALA A 63 12.71 -19.48 -26.15
CA ALA A 63 13.09 -18.07 -26.02
C ALA A 63 12.69 -17.48 -24.67
N ASP A 64 11.47 -17.75 -24.21
CA ASP A 64 10.95 -17.29 -22.92
C ASP A 64 11.75 -17.89 -21.75
N VAL A 65 12.02 -19.20 -21.81
CA VAL A 65 12.79 -19.90 -20.79
C VAL A 65 14.23 -19.37 -20.74
N ARG A 66 14.88 -19.18 -21.90
CA ARG A 66 16.24 -18.61 -21.98
C ARG A 66 16.30 -17.20 -21.40
N ARG A 67 15.33 -16.34 -21.73
CA ARG A 67 15.24 -14.97 -21.19
C ARG A 67 15.11 -14.95 -19.66
N ASN A 68 14.37 -15.90 -19.08
CA ASN A 68 14.24 -16.00 -17.63
C ASN A 68 15.54 -16.54 -16.97
N LEU A 69 16.28 -17.42 -17.63
CA LEU A 69 17.61 -17.86 -17.17
C LEU A 69 18.64 -16.71 -17.23
N GLU A 70 18.58 -15.88 -18.26
CA GLU A 70 19.37 -14.64 -18.37
C GLU A 70 18.98 -13.60 -17.30
N LEU A 71 17.69 -13.52 -16.96
CA LEU A 71 17.21 -12.67 -15.86
C LEU A 71 17.77 -13.12 -14.51
N LEU A 72 17.85 -14.43 -14.25
CA LEU A 72 18.51 -14.96 -13.04
C LEU A 72 20.00 -14.55 -12.99
N ASN A 73 20.70 -14.54 -14.13
CA ASN A 73 22.08 -14.07 -14.23
C ASN A 73 22.22 -12.58 -13.91
N THR A 74 21.27 -11.78 -14.40
CA THR A 74 21.21 -10.33 -14.12
C THR A 74 21.01 -10.08 -12.62
N GLN A 75 20.11 -10.81 -11.97
CA GLN A 75 19.86 -10.70 -10.52
C GLN A 75 21.11 -11.03 -9.69
N ILE A 76 21.90 -12.03 -10.11
CA ILE A 76 23.18 -12.38 -9.48
C ILE A 76 24.20 -11.23 -9.65
N ALA A 77 24.30 -10.65 -10.84
CA ALA A 77 25.22 -9.54 -11.12
C ALA A 77 24.89 -8.29 -10.29
N GLU A 78 23.60 -7.95 -10.16
CA GLU A 78 23.10 -6.84 -9.35
C GLU A 78 23.38 -7.05 -7.86
N ALA A 79 23.15 -8.25 -7.35
CA ALA A 79 23.44 -8.56 -5.94
C ALA A 79 24.93 -8.46 -5.63
N ASN A 80 25.81 -8.90 -6.54
CA ASN A 80 27.25 -8.67 -6.42
C ASN A 80 27.64 -7.19 -6.45
N GLN A 81 26.97 -6.38 -7.29
CA GLN A 81 27.19 -4.94 -7.33
C GLN A 81 26.81 -4.30 -5.99
N ARG A 82 25.67 -4.69 -5.41
CA ARG A 82 25.25 -4.20 -4.09
C ARG A 82 26.22 -4.60 -2.98
N ILE A 83 26.82 -5.79 -3.03
CA ILE A 83 27.87 -6.18 -2.07
C ILE A 83 29.10 -5.27 -2.19
N ARG A 84 29.50 -4.88 -3.42
CA ARG A 84 30.59 -3.92 -3.64
C ARG A 84 30.27 -2.51 -3.12
N ASP A 85 29.03 -2.06 -3.33
CA ASP A 85 28.62 -0.70 -2.98
C ASP A 85 28.35 -0.50 -1.47
N THR A 86 28.21 -1.58 -0.72
CA THR A 86 27.84 -1.56 0.71
C THR A 86 28.97 -2.01 1.66
N VAL A 87 30.21 -2.08 1.15
CA VAL A 87 31.39 -2.43 1.95
C VAL A 87 31.54 -1.46 3.13
N GLY A 88 31.53 -2.00 4.36
CA GLY A 88 31.65 -1.23 5.60
C GLY A 88 30.32 -0.78 6.24
N GLN A 89 29.17 -1.06 5.62
CA GLN A 89 27.84 -0.62 6.11
C GLN A 89 27.08 -1.64 6.98
N GLY A 90 27.73 -2.70 7.45
CA GLY A 90 27.13 -3.69 8.34
C GLY A 90 27.79 -5.05 8.17
N GLY A 91 27.89 -5.82 9.26
CA GLY A 91 28.50 -7.15 9.25
C GLY A 91 27.71 -8.19 8.44
N ALA A 92 28.07 -9.47 8.57
CA ALA A 92 27.49 -10.57 7.78
C ALA A 92 25.95 -10.63 7.77
N ASN A 93 25.28 -10.17 8.84
CA ASN A 93 23.81 -10.12 8.94
C ASN A 93 23.17 -9.11 7.97
N PHE A 94 23.88 -8.04 7.60
CA PHE A 94 23.39 -7.06 6.63
C PHE A 94 23.30 -7.67 5.23
N ILE A 95 24.34 -8.37 4.78
CA ILE A 95 24.34 -9.02 3.46
C ILE A 95 23.22 -10.07 3.39
N GLN A 96 23.00 -10.81 4.46
CA GLN A 96 21.92 -11.79 4.54
C GLN A 96 20.54 -11.13 4.38
N ASN A 97 20.26 -10.10 5.16
CA ASN A 97 18.92 -9.51 5.24
C ASN A 97 18.61 -8.53 4.09
N ALA A 98 19.58 -7.72 3.69
CA ALA A 98 19.37 -6.64 2.71
C ALA A 98 19.65 -7.07 1.26
N ILE A 99 20.45 -8.13 1.05
CA ILE A 99 20.90 -8.54 -0.30
C ILE A 99 20.42 -9.95 -0.63
N LEU A 100 20.78 -10.95 0.18
CA LEU A 100 20.47 -12.36 -0.12
C LEU A 100 19.00 -12.70 0.08
N GLY A 101 18.33 -12.12 1.08
CA GLY A 101 16.88 -12.26 1.28
C GLY A 101 16.06 -11.79 0.07
N PRO A 102 16.18 -10.52 -0.34
CA PRO A 102 15.49 -10.02 -1.54
C PRO A 102 15.89 -10.74 -2.83
N LEU A 103 17.15 -11.19 -2.96
CA LEU A 103 17.59 -12.01 -4.10
C LEU A 103 16.86 -13.36 -4.13
N ALA A 104 16.68 -14.01 -2.98
CA ALA A 104 15.96 -15.28 -2.90
C ALA A 104 14.51 -15.13 -3.40
N SER A 105 13.78 -14.13 -2.92
CA SER A 105 12.40 -13.87 -3.36
C SER A 105 12.30 -13.61 -4.87
N LYS A 106 13.24 -12.84 -5.45
CA LYS A 106 13.30 -12.57 -6.90
C LYS A 106 13.58 -13.83 -7.71
N ARG A 107 14.49 -14.68 -7.23
CA ARG A 107 14.83 -15.95 -7.89
C ARG A 107 13.67 -16.93 -7.85
N PHE A 108 12.99 -17.07 -6.72
CA PHE A 108 11.80 -17.90 -6.58
C PHE A 108 10.75 -17.56 -7.62
N ALA A 109 10.40 -16.27 -7.73
CA ALA A 109 9.44 -15.80 -8.72
C ALA A 109 9.89 -16.08 -10.17
N THR A 110 11.19 -15.97 -10.46
CA THR A 110 11.72 -16.20 -11.80
C THR A 110 11.76 -17.70 -12.16
N ILE A 111 12.06 -18.58 -11.20
CA ILE A 111 12.03 -20.04 -11.39
C ILE A 111 10.59 -20.53 -11.61
N ASN A 112 9.63 -20.02 -10.84
CA ASN A 112 8.20 -20.32 -11.05
C ASN A 112 7.70 -19.86 -12.43
N ARG A 113 8.25 -18.76 -12.98
CA ARG A 113 7.97 -18.34 -14.36
C ARG A 113 8.53 -19.31 -15.39
N ILE A 114 9.71 -19.88 -15.16
CA ILE A 114 10.29 -20.92 -16.05
C ILE A 114 9.40 -22.17 -16.04
N GLU A 115 9.00 -22.66 -14.87
CA GLU A 115 8.09 -23.80 -14.75
C GLU A 115 6.78 -23.55 -15.49
N THR A 116 6.20 -22.36 -15.29
CA THR A 116 4.96 -21.96 -15.94
C THR A 116 5.12 -21.85 -17.44
N ALA A 117 6.24 -21.31 -17.94
CA ALA A 117 6.53 -21.21 -19.37
C ALA A 117 6.58 -22.60 -20.02
N ILE A 118 7.31 -23.55 -19.42
CA ILE A 118 7.37 -24.93 -19.90
C ILE A 118 5.98 -25.59 -19.85
N GLY A 119 5.24 -25.37 -18.76
CA GLY A 119 3.89 -25.91 -18.53
C GLY A 119 2.81 -25.47 -19.52
N ARG A 120 3.08 -24.50 -20.41
CA ARG A 120 2.12 -24.04 -21.42
C ARG A 120 1.88 -25.08 -22.52
N ASN A 121 2.92 -25.83 -22.89
CA ASN A 121 2.86 -26.80 -24.00
C ASN A 121 3.53 -28.15 -23.67
N ALA A 122 3.91 -28.34 -22.41
CA ALA A 122 4.36 -29.61 -21.85
C ALA A 122 3.79 -29.77 -20.44
N ALA A 123 3.96 -30.94 -19.83
CA ALA A 123 3.66 -31.10 -18.42
C ALA A 123 4.53 -30.10 -17.61
N LYS A 124 3.89 -29.31 -16.73
CA LYS A 124 4.59 -28.34 -15.89
C LYS A 124 5.62 -29.06 -15.02
N PRO A 125 6.92 -28.77 -15.15
CA PRO A 125 7.92 -29.33 -14.26
C PRO A 125 7.86 -28.67 -12.88
N ASP A 126 8.24 -29.42 -11.85
CA ASP A 126 8.63 -28.87 -10.55
C ASP A 126 10.16 -28.77 -10.55
N LEU A 127 10.68 -27.54 -10.66
CA LEU A 127 12.11 -27.27 -10.63
C LEU A 127 12.62 -27.09 -9.19
N ASN A 128 11.75 -27.19 -8.18
CA ASN A 128 12.04 -26.99 -6.77
C ASN A 128 12.49 -25.55 -6.47
N ALA A 129 11.67 -24.59 -6.86
CA ALA A 129 11.93 -23.16 -6.68
C ALA A 129 12.26 -22.82 -5.21
N GLU A 130 11.63 -23.49 -4.25
CA GLU A 130 11.82 -23.30 -2.81
C GLU A 130 13.26 -23.60 -2.36
N LYS A 131 13.92 -24.60 -2.98
CA LYS A 131 15.32 -24.93 -2.67
C LYS A 131 16.32 -24.16 -3.53
N LEU A 132 15.95 -23.80 -4.76
CA LEU A 132 16.86 -23.13 -5.71
C LEU A 132 16.91 -21.60 -5.56
N GLN A 133 15.96 -21.02 -4.82
CA GLN A 133 15.90 -19.58 -4.58
C GLN A 133 17.06 -19.08 -3.70
N THR A 134 17.49 -19.85 -2.69
CA THR A 134 18.45 -19.38 -1.70
C THR A 134 19.86 -19.38 -2.25
N CYS A 135 20.57 -18.25 -2.13
CA CYS A 135 21.96 -18.12 -2.52
C CYS A 135 22.87 -17.94 -1.30
N GLY A 136 24.07 -18.50 -1.38
CA GLY A 136 25.16 -18.28 -0.43
C GLY A 136 26.19 -17.27 -0.93
N LEU A 137 27.36 -17.27 -0.28
CA LEU A 137 28.49 -16.41 -0.64
C LEU A 137 29.78 -17.22 -0.82
N ASN A 138 30.56 -16.87 -1.85
CA ASN A 138 31.95 -17.28 -1.99
C ASN A 138 32.82 -16.38 -1.11
N LYS A 139 33.17 -16.85 0.09
CA LYS A 139 33.84 -16.03 1.12
C LYS A 139 35.24 -15.52 0.73
N GLY A 140 35.91 -16.17 -0.23
CA GLY A 140 37.22 -15.74 -0.75
C GLY A 140 37.14 -14.93 -2.04
N GLY A 141 35.96 -14.42 -2.40
CA GLY A 141 35.70 -13.78 -3.69
C GLY A 141 35.73 -14.74 -4.88
N GLY A 142 35.82 -14.18 -6.11
CA GLY A 142 35.79 -14.92 -7.38
C GLY A 142 34.50 -14.69 -8.18
N SER A 143 34.43 -15.20 -9.41
CA SER A 143 33.24 -15.03 -10.28
C SER A 143 32.05 -15.82 -9.74
N SER A 144 30.87 -15.20 -9.73
CA SER A 144 29.62 -15.92 -9.46
C SER A 144 29.30 -16.88 -10.61
N PRO A 145 28.94 -18.14 -10.33
CA PRO A 145 28.44 -19.05 -11.35
C PRO A 145 27.20 -18.47 -12.03
N GLN A 146 27.21 -18.49 -13.36
CA GLN A 146 26.03 -18.13 -14.15
C GLN A 146 25.11 -19.34 -14.29
N GLN A 147 23.81 -19.06 -14.36
CA GLN A 147 22.81 -20.00 -14.82
C GLN A 147 23.09 -20.38 -16.26
N ASP A 148 22.97 -21.67 -16.54
CA ASP A 148 23.02 -22.19 -17.90
C ASP A 148 21.83 -21.67 -18.70
N THR A 149 22.08 -21.20 -19.91
CA THR A 149 21.07 -20.70 -20.85
C THR A 149 20.89 -21.65 -22.04
N GLU A 150 21.69 -22.71 -22.11
CA GLU A 150 21.48 -23.83 -23.03
C GLU A 150 20.30 -24.68 -22.55
N LEU A 151 19.44 -25.06 -23.49
CA LEU A 151 18.23 -25.81 -23.20
C LEU A 151 18.31 -27.20 -23.86
N PRO A 152 17.82 -28.26 -23.21
CA PRO A 152 17.66 -29.54 -23.87
C PRO A 152 16.58 -29.43 -24.96
N GLU A 153 17.00 -29.49 -26.23
CA GLU A 153 16.13 -29.42 -27.40
C GLU A 153 15.16 -30.62 -27.46
N GLY A 154 13.88 -30.36 -27.66
CA GLY A 154 12.88 -31.39 -27.96
C GLY A 154 12.77 -31.63 -29.47
N ASP A 155 12.78 -32.90 -29.90
CA ASP A 155 12.73 -33.32 -31.31
C ASP A 155 11.53 -32.75 -32.08
N ALA A 156 11.79 -32.33 -33.32
CA ALA A 156 10.80 -31.88 -34.28
C ALA A 156 10.03 -33.07 -34.88
N GLY A 157 8.77 -33.26 -34.48
CA GLY A 157 7.83 -34.21 -35.10
C GLY A 157 6.72 -33.51 -35.88
N ASP A 158 6.66 -33.75 -37.19
CA ASP A 158 5.74 -33.14 -38.16
C ASP A 158 4.36 -33.82 -38.25
N ALA A 159 3.35 -32.98 -38.52
CA ALA A 159 1.96 -33.08 -38.96
C ALA A 159 1.08 -34.35 -38.82
N GLY A 160 -0.19 -34.10 -38.41
CA GLY A 160 -1.32 -35.01 -38.66
C GLY A 160 -2.73 -34.56 -38.23
N GLY A 161 -3.36 -33.62 -38.97
CA GLY A 161 -4.75 -33.76 -39.46
C GLY A 161 -5.99 -33.39 -38.62
N ASN A 162 -6.59 -32.26 -39.02
CA ASN A 162 -8.03 -31.89 -39.06
C ASN A 162 -8.85 -31.59 -37.79
N GLY A 163 -8.97 -30.29 -37.51
CA GLY A 163 -10.17 -29.63 -36.99
C GLY A 163 -10.10 -28.15 -37.34
N ASP A 164 -10.93 -27.69 -38.27
CA ASP A 164 -11.06 -26.29 -38.67
C ASP A 164 -11.55 -25.44 -37.48
N ALA A 165 -10.75 -24.46 -37.06
CA ALA A 165 -11.13 -23.42 -36.11
C ALA A 165 -10.32 -22.15 -36.42
N GLY A 166 -11.01 -21.07 -36.79
CA GLY A 166 -10.41 -19.79 -37.19
C GLY A 166 -9.40 -19.25 -36.18
N GLY A 167 -8.29 -18.71 -36.69
CA GLY A 167 -7.20 -18.17 -35.87
C GLY A 167 -7.67 -17.06 -34.92
N LEU A 168 -7.30 -17.18 -33.65
CA LEU A 168 -7.62 -16.19 -32.63
C LEU A 168 -6.94 -14.85 -32.94
N PRO A 169 -7.61 -13.72 -32.66
CA PRO A 169 -7.03 -12.40 -32.88
C PRO A 169 -5.81 -12.16 -31.98
N THR A 170 -4.81 -11.46 -32.52
CA THR A 170 -3.61 -11.02 -31.77
C THR A 170 -3.59 -9.50 -31.62
N VAL A 171 -2.94 -9.02 -30.57
CA VAL A 171 -2.76 -7.62 -30.25
C VAL A 171 -1.74 -6.99 -31.19
N SER A 172 -2.09 -5.83 -31.73
CA SER A 172 -1.26 -5.00 -32.60
C SER A 172 -1.14 -3.61 -32.02
N CYS A 173 0.07 -3.19 -31.67
CA CYS A 173 0.34 -1.90 -31.05
C CYS A 173 1.26 -1.04 -31.93
N PRO A 174 1.12 0.30 -31.90
CA PRO A 174 2.08 1.20 -32.53
C PRO A 174 3.50 1.02 -31.97
N ASP A 175 4.50 1.06 -32.86
CA ASP A 175 5.91 0.99 -32.47
C ASP A 175 6.36 2.27 -31.75
N VAL A 176 7.13 2.12 -30.69
CA VAL A 176 7.69 3.24 -29.95
C VAL A 176 9.05 3.62 -30.56
N THR A 177 9.08 4.75 -31.26
CA THR A 177 10.31 5.31 -31.83
C THR A 177 10.81 6.47 -30.96
N ILE A 178 12.11 6.50 -30.66
CA ILE A 178 12.73 7.55 -29.84
C ILE A 178 13.51 8.50 -30.76
N PRO A 179 13.00 9.70 -31.07
CA PRO A 179 13.60 10.60 -32.07
C PRO A 179 14.77 11.43 -31.51
N VAL A 180 15.16 11.20 -30.25
CA VAL A 180 16.24 11.93 -29.58
C VAL A 180 17.37 10.99 -29.14
N PRO A 181 18.63 11.47 -29.05
CA PRO A 181 19.72 10.67 -28.50
C PRO A 181 19.45 10.28 -27.04
N VAL A 182 19.48 8.97 -26.75
CA VAL A 182 19.37 8.45 -25.37
C VAL A 182 20.72 8.62 -24.67
N PRO A 183 20.79 9.30 -23.51
CA PRO A 183 22.05 9.41 -22.78
C PRO A 183 22.55 8.03 -22.33
N ALA A 184 23.87 7.81 -22.39
CA ALA A 184 24.46 6.49 -22.15
C ALA A 184 24.12 5.89 -20.77
N GLN A 185 23.95 6.73 -19.74
CA GLN A 185 23.59 6.32 -18.38
C GLN A 185 22.13 5.84 -18.26
N GLN A 186 21.27 6.23 -19.21
CA GLN A 186 19.83 5.93 -19.21
C GLN A 186 19.49 4.81 -20.19
N LYS A 187 20.47 4.36 -20.99
CA LYS A 187 20.26 3.36 -22.03
C LYS A 187 19.69 2.05 -21.47
N ALA A 188 20.24 1.55 -20.36
CA ALA A 188 19.73 0.33 -19.73
C ALA A 188 18.30 0.47 -19.19
N ASP A 189 17.95 1.64 -18.65
CA ASP A 189 16.59 1.92 -18.17
C ASP A 189 15.60 2.03 -19.33
N VAL A 190 16.00 2.69 -20.43
CA VAL A 190 15.18 2.80 -21.64
C VAL A 190 14.98 1.43 -22.30
N ASP A 191 16.06 0.66 -22.47
CA ASP A 191 16.01 -0.69 -23.07
C ASP A 191 15.11 -1.62 -22.23
N ARG A 192 15.20 -1.56 -20.88
CA ARG A 192 14.32 -2.30 -19.96
C ARG A 192 12.84 -1.94 -20.11
N ASN A 193 12.51 -0.67 -20.34
CA ASN A 193 11.12 -0.26 -20.54
C ASN A 193 10.60 -0.63 -21.93
N LEU A 194 11.45 -0.65 -22.96
CA LEU A 194 11.08 -1.17 -24.29
C LEU A 194 10.76 -2.68 -24.21
N GLU A 195 11.59 -3.46 -23.52
CA GLU A 195 11.32 -4.90 -23.28
C GLU A 195 10.05 -5.14 -22.44
N LEU A 196 9.74 -4.22 -21.51
CA LEU A 196 8.51 -4.27 -20.73
C LEU A 196 7.27 -4.03 -21.60
N LEU A 197 7.34 -3.16 -22.62
CA LEU A 197 6.25 -2.96 -23.58
C LEU A 197 5.97 -4.25 -24.39
N ASP A 198 7.00 -4.98 -24.80
CA ASP A 198 6.84 -6.27 -25.49
C ASP A 198 6.21 -7.32 -24.59
N THR A 199 6.62 -7.34 -23.32
CA THR A 199 6.05 -8.25 -22.30
C THR A 199 4.55 -8.00 -22.10
N GLN A 200 4.14 -6.73 -22.09
CA GLN A 200 2.73 -6.37 -21.95
C GLN A 200 1.88 -6.83 -23.14
N ILE A 201 2.41 -6.76 -24.36
CA ILE A 201 1.74 -7.29 -25.57
C ILE A 201 1.55 -8.81 -25.43
N ALA A 202 2.61 -9.53 -25.05
CA ALA A 202 2.56 -10.99 -24.91
C ALA A 202 1.56 -11.46 -23.83
N GLU A 203 1.46 -10.73 -22.71
CA GLU A 203 0.45 -10.97 -21.66
C GLU A 203 -0.97 -10.74 -22.17
N ALA A 204 -1.19 -9.69 -22.96
CA ALA A 204 -2.51 -9.39 -23.53
C ALA A 204 -2.92 -10.44 -24.57
N ASP A 205 -2.00 -10.88 -25.43
CA ASP A 205 -2.20 -12.00 -26.35
C ASP A 205 -2.53 -13.31 -25.62
N GLN A 206 -1.87 -13.55 -24.48
CA GLN A 206 -2.16 -14.71 -23.64
C GLN A 206 -3.58 -14.65 -23.07
N ARG A 207 -3.99 -13.49 -22.57
CA ARG A 207 -5.34 -13.32 -22.04
C ARG A 207 -6.41 -13.50 -23.10
N ILE A 208 -6.18 -13.07 -24.35
CA ILE A 208 -7.13 -13.31 -25.45
C ILE A 208 -7.32 -14.81 -25.70
N ARG A 209 -6.24 -15.59 -25.63
CA ARG A 209 -6.29 -17.06 -25.77
C ARG A 209 -7.01 -17.75 -24.61
N ASP A 210 -6.83 -17.25 -23.39
CA ASP A 210 -7.38 -17.86 -22.18
C ASP A 210 -8.87 -17.51 -21.96
N THR A 211 -9.38 -16.47 -22.62
CA THR A 211 -10.76 -15.99 -22.47
C THR A 211 -11.68 -16.30 -23.66
N VAL A 212 -11.28 -17.19 -24.56
CA VAL A 212 -12.08 -17.56 -25.74
C VAL A 212 -13.44 -18.14 -25.31
N GLY A 213 -14.53 -17.52 -25.75
CA GLY A 213 -15.90 -17.91 -25.39
C GLY A 213 -16.45 -17.29 -24.11
N GLN A 214 -15.68 -16.43 -23.43
CA GLN A 214 -16.13 -15.67 -22.27
C GLN A 214 -16.41 -14.21 -22.64
N GLY A 215 -17.64 -13.75 -22.37
CA GLY A 215 -18.03 -12.35 -22.51
C GLY A 215 -18.45 -11.93 -23.92
N GLY A 216 -19.49 -11.09 -24.01
CA GLY A 216 -20.02 -10.56 -25.26
C GLY A 216 -19.04 -9.64 -26.02
N PRO A 217 -19.50 -8.96 -27.11
CA PRO A 217 -18.64 -8.25 -28.07
C PRO A 217 -17.64 -7.24 -27.49
N ASN A 218 -17.88 -6.72 -26.28
CA ASN A 218 -17.07 -5.67 -25.64
C ASN A 218 -16.02 -6.18 -24.64
N PHE A 219 -15.95 -7.50 -24.37
CA PHE A 219 -15.10 -8.04 -23.32
C PHE A 219 -13.60 -7.82 -23.59
N ILE A 220 -13.12 -8.08 -24.81
CA ILE A 220 -11.69 -7.95 -25.14
C ILE A 220 -11.23 -6.48 -25.05
N GLN A 221 -12.09 -5.55 -25.47
CA GLN A 221 -11.79 -4.12 -25.39
C GLN A 221 -11.64 -3.66 -23.93
N ASN A 222 -12.58 -4.02 -23.07
CA ASN A 222 -12.63 -3.52 -21.69
C ASN A 222 -11.69 -4.27 -20.75
N ALA A 223 -11.55 -5.58 -20.93
CA ALA A 223 -10.79 -6.43 -20.01
C ALA A 223 -9.32 -6.58 -20.40
N ILE A 224 -8.97 -6.41 -21.69
CA ILE A 224 -7.62 -6.73 -22.21
C ILE A 224 -6.96 -5.51 -22.86
N LEU A 225 -7.57 -4.90 -23.88
CA LEU A 225 -6.96 -3.78 -24.60
C LEU A 225 -6.91 -2.48 -23.79
N GLY A 226 -7.92 -2.19 -22.98
CA GLY A 226 -7.92 -1.02 -22.08
C GLY A 226 -6.79 -1.07 -21.03
N PRO A 227 -6.66 -2.16 -20.26
CA PRO A 227 -5.54 -2.33 -19.33
C PRO A 227 -4.17 -2.36 -20.02
N LEU A 228 -4.07 -2.95 -21.21
CA LEU A 228 -2.84 -2.92 -22.00
C LEU A 228 -2.45 -1.49 -22.39
N ALA A 229 -3.40 -0.69 -22.86
CA ALA A 229 -3.13 0.69 -23.22
C ALA A 229 -2.59 1.49 -22.03
N SER A 230 -3.23 1.36 -20.87
CA SER A 230 -2.80 2.03 -19.64
C SER A 230 -1.38 1.63 -19.20
N LYS A 231 -1.06 0.32 -19.28
CA LYS A 231 0.29 -0.18 -18.99
C LYS A 231 1.34 0.35 -19.98
N ARG A 232 1.00 0.42 -21.27
CA ARG A 232 1.88 0.96 -22.31
C ARG A 232 2.14 2.44 -22.13
N PHE A 233 1.10 3.23 -21.88
CA PHE A 233 1.20 4.66 -21.58
C PHE A 233 2.17 4.96 -20.43
N ALA A 234 2.02 4.24 -19.32
CA ALA A 234 2.89 4.38 -18.16
C ALA A 234 4.34 4.02 -18.48
N THR A 235 4.55 3.01 -19.34
CA THR A 235 5.89 2.53 -19.70
C THR A 235 6.56 3.47 -20.70
N ILE A 236 5.82 4.06 -21.65
CA ILE A 236 6.33 5.09 -22.57
C ILE A 236 6.67 6.37 -21.79
N ASN A 237 5.83 6.80 -20.85
CA ASN A 237 6.14 7.93 -19.96
C ASN A 237 7.38 7.68 -19.08
N ARG A 238 7.63 6.44 -18.67
CA ARG A 238 8.88 6.07 -17.98
C ARG A 238 10.09 6.18 -18.89
N ILE A 239 9.97 5.85 -20.19
CA ILE A 239 11.04 6.07 -21.18
C ILE A 239 11.34 7.56 -21.32
N GLU A 240 10.32 8.40 -21.49
CA GLU A 240 10.49 9.85 -21.58
C GLU A 240 11.15 10.42 -20.33
N THR A 241 10.69 10.00 -19.16
CA THR A 241 11.21 10.46 -17.87
C THR A 241 12.64 9.98 -17.66
N ALA A 242 12.97 8.74 -18.05
CA ALA A 242 14.34 8.23 -17.97
C ALA A 242 15.28 9.10 -18.81
N ILE A 243 14.92 9.40 -20.07
CA ILE A 243 15.69 10.30 -20.93
C ILE A 243 15.78 11.70 -20.32
N GLY A 244 14.67 12.23 -19.80
CA GLY A 244 14.55 13.56 -19.20
C GLY A 244 15.39 13.80 -17.94
N ARG A 245 15.95 12.76 -17.32
CA ARG A 245 16.86 12.90 -16.16
C ARG A 245 18.20 13.53 -16.50
N ASN A 246 18.69 13.32 -17.74
CA ASN A 246 20.01 13.77 -18.17
C ASN A 246 20.03 14.36 -19.59
N ALA A 247 18.86 14.55 -20.20
CA ALA A 247 18.66 15.29 -21.44
C ALA A 247 17.33 16.07 -21.35
N ALA A 248 17.03 16.90 -22.35
CA ALA A 248 15.69 17.47 -22.47
C ALA A 248 14.67 16.32 -22.62
N LYS A 249 13.62 16.32 -21.79
CA LYS A 249 12.58 15.29 -21.82
C LYS A 249 11.93 15.29 -23.21
N PRO A 250 12.01 14.19 -23.99
CA PRO A 250 11.27 14.07 -25.23
C PRO A 250 9.79 13.87 -24.93
N ASP A 251 8.95 14.38 -25.81
CA ASP A 251 7.54 13.99 -25.92
C ASP A 251 7.47 12.89 -26.99
N LEU A 252 7.19 11.66 -26.56
CA LEU A 252 7.03 10.51 -27.46
C LEU A 252 5.58 10.36 -27.92
N ASN A 253 4.68 11.26 -27.51
CA ASN A 253 3.24 11.18 -27.76
C ASN A 253 2.65 9.86 -27.22
N ALA A 254 2.87 9.63 -25.91
CA ALA A 254 2.43 8.43 -25.22
C ALA A 254 0.91 8.21 -25.36
N GLU A 255 0.14 9.29 -25.47
CA GLU A 255 -1.30 9.32 -25.63
C GLU A 255 -1.77 8.61 -26.91
N GLU A 256 -1.00 8.73 -28.01
CA GLU A 256 -1.30 8.05 -29.29
C GLU A 256 -0.70 6.64 -29.32
N LEU A 257 0.52 6.45 -28.79
CA LEU A 257 1.26 5.19 -28.85
C LEU A 257 0.75 4.10 -27.87
N GLN A 258 -0.05 4.48 -26.87
CA GLN A 258 -0.59 3.55 -25.88
C GLN A 258 -1.65 2.60 -26.47
N THR A 259 -2.43 3.05 -27.45
CA THR A 259 -3.61 2.30 -27.90
C THR A 259 -3.20 1.13 -28.80
N CYS A 260 -3.73 -0.06 -28.52
CA CYS A 260 -3.52 -1.24 -29.33
C CYS A 260 -4.84 -1.74 -29.91
N THR A 261 -4.78 -2.36 -31.08
CA THR A 261 -5.92 -2.94 -31.79
C THR A 261 -5.77 -4.45 -31.88
N LEU A 262 -6.80 -5.14 -32.38
CA LEU A 262 -6.70 -6.55 -32.72
C LEU A 262 -6.48 -6.71 -34.23
N ASN A 263 -5.57 -7.60 -34.60
CA ASN A 263 -5.53 -8.13 -35.95
C ASN A 263 -6.68 -9.14 -36.12
N GLN A 264 -7.84 -8.72 -36.65
CA GLN A 264 -8.98 -9.62 -36.86
C GLN A 264 -9.26 -9.80 -38.36
N GLY A 265 -9.32 -11.06 -38.79
CA GLY A 265 -10.02 -11.45 -40.00
C GLY A 265 -11.53 -11.23 -39.83
N GLY A 266 -11.99 -10.02 -40.17
CA GLY A 266 -13.32 -9.69 -40.69
C GLY A 266 -14.53 -9.87 -39.76
N GLY A 267 -15.17 -8.74 -39.41
CA GLY A 267 -16.59 -8.72 -39.02
C GLY A 267 -17.01 -7.51 -38.19
N ALA A 268 -17.49 -6.46 -38.85
CA ALA A 268 -18.02 -5.24 -38.24
C ALA A 268 -19.33 -5.49 -37.45
N ALA A 269 -19.57 -4.69 -36.41
CA ALA A 269 -20.87 -4.58 -35.74
C ALA A 269 -21.25 -3.09 -35.53
N PRO A 270 -22.54 -2.71 -35.70
CA PRO A 270 -23.01 -1.33 -35.58
C PRO A 270 -23.55 -0.97 -34.19
N GLU A 271 -23.66 0.35 -33.96
CA GLU A 271 -24.33 1.07 -32.85
C GLU A 271 -25.80 0.68 -32.61
N PRO A 272 -26.32 0.97 -31.40
CA PRO A 272 -27.52 1.82 -31.38
C PRO A 272 -27.61 2.87 -30.26
N GLU A 273 -28.42 3.88 -30.58
CA GLU A 273 -28.80 5.09 -29.85
C GLU A 273 -29.64 4.88 -28.56
N ALA A 274 -29.66 5.95 -27.76
CA ALA A 274 -30.41 6.13 -26.53
C ALA A 274 -31.87 6.61 -26.74
N THR A 275 -32.78 6.22 -25.84
CA THR A 275 -34.05 6.95 -25.59
C THR A 275 -34.45 7.02 -24.10
N THR A 276 -34.56 8.27 -23.64
CA THR A 276 -35.42 8.97 -22.66
C THR A 276 -36.30 8.29 -21.59
N ALA A 277 -36.21 8.92 -20.40
CA ALA A 277 -37.28 9.47 -19.51
C ALA A 277 -37.74 8.72 -18.24
N ALA A 278 -37.73 9.49 -17.15
CA ALA A 278 -38.14 9.20 -15.76
C ALA A 278 -39.67 9.07 -15.55
N PRO A 279 -40.15 8.63 -14.36
CA PRO A 279 -40.55 9.62 -13.35
C PRO A 279 -40.34 9.21 -11.86
N GLU A 280 -40.34 10.22 -10.99
CA GLU A 280 -40.58 10.20 -9.52
C GLU A 280 -41.91 10.96 -9.24
N PRO A 281 -42.48 11.10 -8.01
CA PRO A 281 -41.94 10.80 -6.66
C PRO A 281 -42.93 10.12 -5.66
N SER A 282 -42.47 9.77 -4.44
CA SER A 282 -43.33 9.76 -3.24
C SER A 282 -42.54 9.92 -1.94
N GLN A 283 -42.98 10.85 -1.11
CA GLN A 283 -42.42 11.26 0.19
C GLN A 283 -42.71 10.24 1.31
N ALA A 284 -41.82 10.17 2.30
CA ALA A 284 -42.00 9.48 3.59
C ALA A 284 -41.76 10.47 4.76
N PRO A 285 -42.39 10.26 5.94
CA PRO A 285 -42.62 11.30 6.94
C PRO A 285 -41.47 11.51 7.94
N GLU A 286 -41.40 12.73 8.48
CA GLU A 286 -40.54 13.20 9.58
C GLU A 286 -40.67 12.35 10.86
N ALA A 287 -39.52 12.00 11.44
CA ALA A 287 -39.39 11.40 12.77
C ALA A 287 -38.95 12.48 13.81
N PRO A 288 -39.35 12.35 15.08
CA PRO A 288 -39.23 13.41 16.10
C PRO A 288 -37.85 13.46 16.78
N ASP A 289 -37.52 14.64 17.32
CA ASP A 289 -36.28 14.97 18.05
C ASP A 289 -35.88 13.96 19.14
N ALA A 290 -34.59 13.59 19.16
CA ALA A 290 -33.94 12.85 20.23
C ALA A 290 -33.15 13.81 21.17
N PRO A 291 -33.34 13.75 22.50
CA PRO A 291 -32.37 14.22 23.51
C PRO A 291 -31.47 13.05 23.94
N ASP A 292 -30.23 13.13 24.42
CA ASP A 292 -29.30 14.21 24.80
C ASP A 292 -27.87 13.61 24.69
N ALA A 293 -27.05 14.05 23.72
CA ALA A 293 -25.62 13.72 23.62
C ALA A 293 -24.86 14.73 24.51
N GLY A 294 -24.86 14.48 25.81
CA GLY A 294 -24.72 15.50 26.86
C GLY A 294 -23.47 16.39 26.85
N ASP A 295 -22.39 16.09 26.10
CA ASP A 295 -21.15 16.88 26.15
C ASP A 295 -20.50 17.17 24.77
N ALA A 296 -20.99 16.59 23.66
CA ALA A 296 -20.39 16.81 22.35
C ALA A 296 -20.84 18.15 21.74
N PRO A 297 -19.96 18.91 21.04
CA PRO A 297 -20.34 20.17 20.42
C PRO A 297 -21.53 20.03 19.48
N ALA A 298 -22.52 20.93 19.59
CA ALA A 298 -23.73 20.87 18.77
C ALA A 298 -23.40 20.82 17.25
N GLY A 299 -24.09 19.93 16.53
CA GLY A 299 -23.87 19.71 15.10
C GLY A 299 -22.56 19.01 14.75
N SER A 300 -21.80 18.53 15.74
CA SER A 300 -20.67 17.62 15.51
C SER A 300 -21.16 16.21 15.15
N PRO A 301 -20.32 15.42 14.46
CA PRO A 301 -20.62 14.01 14.15
C PRO A 301 -21.07 13.20 15.36
N VAL A 302 -20.40 13.36 16.52
CA VAL A 302 -20.76 12.64 17.75
C VAL A 302 -22.07 13.15 18.33
N ALA A 303 -22.33 14.46 18.33
CA ALA A 303 -23.62 14.99 18.81
C ALA A 303 -24.80 14.53 17.94
N VAL A 304 -24.59 14.28 16.65
CA VAL A 304 -25.63 13.82 15.71
C VAL A 304 -25.88 12.31 15.83
N ASN A 305 -24.84 11.51 16.05
CA ASN A 305 -24.92 10.05 15.95
C ASN A 305 -24.83 9.32 17.30
N GLY A 306 -24.29 9.95 18.35
CA GLY A 306 -24.15 9.33 19.67
C GLY A 306 -23.22 8.11 19.66
N LYS A 307 -23.47 7.16 20.56
CA LYS A 307 -22.68 5.93 20.66
C LYS A 307 -22.88 5.01 19.45
N LEU A 308 -21.79 4.53 18.88
CA LEU A 308 -21.82 3.64 17.72
C LEU A 308 -21.89 2.16 18.11
N SER A 309 -22.54 1.37 17.26
CA SER A 309 -22.60 -0.10 17.39
C SER A 309 -22.68 -0.78 16.03
N VAL A 310 -22.35 -2.07 15.97
CA VAL A 310 -22.57 -2.88 14.78
C VAL A 310 -23.99 -3.43 14.78
N CYS A 311 -24.71 -3.22 13.69
CA CYS A 311 -26.10 -3.63 13.50
C CYS A 311 -26.24 -4.48 12.23
N GLY A 312 -26.31 -5.80 12.40
CA GLY A 312 -26.21 -6.74 11.27
C GLY A 312 -24.83 -6.63 10.62
N VAL A 313 -24.77 -6.16 9.38
CA VAL A 313 -23.52 -6.00 8.61
C VAL A 313 -23.12 -4.53 8.39
N LYS A 314 -23.63 -3.62 9.23
CA LYS A 314 -23.44 -2.17 9.12
C LYS A 314 -23.01 -1.55 10.44
N LEU A 315 -22.39 -0.38 10.35
CA LEU A 315 -22.19 0.51 11.49
C LEU A 315 -23.46 1.35 11.69
N CYS A 316 -23.98 1.38 12.90
CA CYS A 316 -25.15 2.15 13.28
C CYS A 316 -24.81 3.22 14.32
N ASN A 317 -25.59 4.30 14.26
CA ASN A 317 -25.66 5.31 15.31
C ASN A 317 -26.50 4.81 16.52
N GLU A 318 -26.60 5.63 17.57
CA GLU A 318 -27.29 5.27 18.82
C GLU A 318 -28.79 4.98 18.62
N ALA A 319 -29.40 5.59 17.62
CA ALA A 319 -30.79 5.34 17.23
C ALA A 319 -30.97 4.04 16.41
N GLY A 320 -29.91 3.27 16.17
CA GLY A 320 -29.95 2.05 15.37
C GLY A 320 -30.06 2.29 13.86
N THR A 321 -29.74 3.51 13.39
CA THR A 321 -29.73 3.85 11.97
C THR A 321 -28.36 3.56 11.37
N ALA A 322 -28.32 2.85 10.24
CA ALA A 322 -27.07 2.59 9.53
C ALA A 322 -26.47 3.88 8.95
N ILE A 323 -25.22 4.16 9.29
CA ILE A 323 -24.50 5.38 8.91
C ILE A 323 -23.21 5.07 8.14
N GLN A 324 -22.58 6.10 7.60
CA GLN A 324 -21.26 6.03 6.97
C GLN A 324 -20.36 7.11 7.56
N LEU A 325 -19.31 6.71 8.28
CA LEU A 325 -18.27 7.63 8.74
C LEU A 325 -17.27 7.91 7.62
N ARG A 326 -16.89 9.17 7.43
CA ARG A 326 -15.97 9.60 6.36
C ARG A 326 -14.92 10.52 6.96
N GLY A 327 -13.66 10.17 6.77
CA GLY A 327 -12.58 10.85 7.45
C GLY A 327 -11.24 10.73 6.76
N MET A 328 -10.23 11.10 7.52
CA MET A 328 -8.83 11.05 7.12
C MET A 328 -8.08 10.13 8.07
N SER A 329 -7.01 9.50 7.57
CA SER A 329 -5.99 8.90 8.41
C SER A 329 -4.83 9.88 8.54
N SER A 330 -4.28 10.03 9.73
CA SER A 330 -2.93 10.56 9.85
C SER A 330 -1.97 9.69 9.05
N HIS A 331 -0.82 10.24 8.65
CA HIS A 331 0.33 9.37 8.39
C HIS A 331 0.87 8.85 9.73
N GLY A 332 1.89 8.01 9.70
CA GLY A 332 2.63 7.62 10.91
C GLY A 332 3.01 8.81 11.79
N LEU A 333 2.53 8.80 13.04
CA LEU A 333 2.67 9.90 14.01
C LEU A 333 4.13 10.23 14.36
N GLN A 334 5.07 9.31 14.09
CA GLN A 334 6.51 9.50 14.22
C GLN A 334 7.13 10.24 13.03
N PHE A 335 6.57 10.08 11.83
CA PHE A 335 7.09 10.68 10.60
C PHE A 335 6.55 12.09 10.38
N PHE A 336 5.27 12.30 10.69
CA PHE A 336 4.58 13.58 10.51
C PHE A 336 3.99 14.08 11.83
N PRO A 337 4.83 14.33 12.85
CA PRO A 337 4.34 14.59 14.19
C PRO A 337 3.57 15.89 14.34
N ASP A 338 3.75 16.82 13.39
CA ASP A 338 3.18 18.18 13.43
C ASP A 338 1.87 18.31 12.63
N CYS A 339 1.46 17.27 11.88
CA CYS A 339 0.33 17.37 10.95
C CYS A 339 -1.04 17.12 11.57
N VAL A 340 -1.12 16.41 12.69
CA VAL A 340 -2.35 16.29 13.49
C VAL A 340 -2.18 17.16 14.72
N ASN A 341 -2.89 18.28 14.73
CA ASN A 341 -2.88 19.29 15.79
C ASN A 341 -4.25 19.99 15.85
N ALA A 342 -4.47 20.85 16.85
CA ALA A 342 -5.73 21.56 17.02
C ALA A 342 -6.22 22.32 15.77
N GLY A 343 -5.31 23.00 15.04
CA GLY A 343 -5.67 23.75 13.84
C GLY A 343 -6.06 22.87 12.65
N SER A 344 -5.35 21.76 12.46
CA SER A 344 -5.66 20.81 11.39
C SER A 344 -6.95 20.03 11.68
N LEU A 345 -7.19 19.66 12.95
CA LEU A 345 -8.42 18.98 13.39
C LEU A 345 -9.62 19.91 13.30
N ASP A 346 -9.47 21.19 13.65
CA ASP A 346 -10.52 22.20 13.46
C ASP A 346 -10.91 22.34 11.99
N ALA A 347 -9.93 22.41 11.08
CA ALA A 347 -10.19 22.42 9.63
C ALA A 347 -10.86 21.13 9.15
N LEU A 348 -10.41 19.96 9.63
CA LEU A 348 -10.99 18.67 9.27
C LEU A 348 -12.47 18.59 9.68
N ARG A 349 -12.82 19.07 10.89
CA ARG A 349 -14.21 19.14 11.37
C ARG A 349 -15.02 20.22 10.64
N ASN A 350 -14.53 21.45 10.60
CA ASN A 350 -15.34 22.61 10.22
C ASN A 350 -15.34 22.89 8.73
N ASP A 351 -14.23 22.68 8.04
CA ASP A 351 -14.08 22.98 6.62
C ASP A 351 -14.35 21.73 5.77
N TRP A 352 -13.74 20.60 6.13
CA TRP A 352 -13.88 19.36 5.37
C TRP A 352 -15.17 18.61 5.72
N LYS A 353 -15.78 18.90 6.88
CA LYS A 353 -16.98 18.23 7.39
C LYS A 353 -16.78 16.72 7.57
N ALA A 354 -15.57 16.33 7.99
CA ALA A 354 -15.25 14.94 8.30
C ALA A 354 -15.95 14.48 9.58
N ASP A 355 -16.25 13.18 9.62
CA ASP A 355 -16.89 12.54 10.75
C ASP A 355 -15.85 12.11 11.81
N PHE A 356 -14.62 11.82 11.39
CA PHE A 356 -13.59 11.23 12.24
C PHE A 356 -12.15 11.50 11.76
N ILE A 357 -11.19 11.25 12.65
CA ILE A 357 -9.75 11.12 12.37
C ILE A 357 -9.28 9.72 12.78
N ARG A 358 -8.48 9.06 11.93
CA ARG A 358 -7.73 7.86 12.28
C ARG A 358 -6.31 8.23 12.67
N LEU A 359 -5.85 7.73 13.81
CA LEU A 359 -4.54 8.01 14.40
C LEU A 359 -3.62 6.81 14.20
N SER A 360 -2.84 6.84 13.12
CA SER A 360 -1.94 5.74 12.75
C SER A 360 -0.66 5.72 13.57
N MET A 361 -0.72 4.99 14.68
CA MET A 361 0.40 4.78 15.58
C MET A 361 1.21 3.56 15.10
N TYR A 362 2.27 3.80 14.33
CA TYR A 362 3.19 2.72 13.96
C TYR A 362 3.75 2.06 15.20
N VAL A 363 3.95 0.75 15.13
CA VAL A 363 4.61 0.01 16.22
C VAL A 363 6.12 0.01 16.02
N GLN A 364 6.56 -0.44 14.84
CA GLN A 364 7.95 -0.42 14.39
C GLN A 364 8.27 0.91 13.68
N GLU A 365 9.39 0.95 12.96
CA GLU A 365 9.76 2.06 12.07
C GLU A 365 9.84 3.42 12.79
N GLY A 366 10.38 3.39 14.01
CA GLY A 366 10.49 4.58 14.87
C GLY A 366 9.22 4.91 15.65
N GLY A 367 8.20 4.04 15.64
CA GLY A 367 6.94 4.22 16.34
C GLY A 367 6.96 3.77 17.81
N LEU A 368 5.82 3.27 18.29
CA LEU A 368 5.54 2.93 19.70
C LEU A 368 6.66 2.15 20.38
N GLU A 369 7.32 1.22 19.70
CA GLU A 369 8.37 0.40 20.33
C GLU A 369 9.56 1.20 20.85
N THR A 370 9.79 2.39 20.29
CA THR A 370 10.93 3.26 20.64
C THR A 370 10.67 4.11 21.89
N ASP A 371 9.42 4.50 22.11
CA ASP A 371 8.97 5.25 23.29
C ASP A 371 7.50 4.93 23.61
N PRO A 372 7.22 3.77 24.24
CA PRO A 372 5.85 3.33 24.46
C PRO A 372 5.00 4.34 25.24
N ALA A 373 5.58 4.95 26.28
CA ALA A 373 4.89 5.93 27.10
C ALA A 373 4.63 7.24 26.33
N GLY A 374 5.61 7.73 25.57
CA GLY A 374 5.48 8.96 24.79
C GLY A 374 4.46 8.84 23.67
N PHE A 375 4.46 7.73 22.93
CA PHE A 375 3.48 7.51 21.85
C PHE A 375 2.07 7.26 22.40
N THR A 376 1.91 6.52 23.50
CA THR A 376 0.61 6.34 24.15
C THR A 376 0.05 7.67 24.63
N ALA A 377 0.86 8.49 25.32
CA ALA A 377 0.45 9.83 25.74
C ALA A 377 0.11 10.75 24.57
N LYS A 378 0.83 10.63 23.45
CA LYS A 378 0.53 11.37 22.21
C LYS A 378 -0.82 10.95 21.63
N VAL A 379 -1.10 9.65 21.56
CA VAL A 379 -2.41 9.16 21.09
C VAL A 379 -3.52 9.66 21.99
N ASN A 380 -3.38 9.53 23.32
CA ASN A 380 -4.41 9.97 24.27
C ASN A 380 -4.71 11.48 24.13
N GLY A 381 -3.67 12.32 24.04
CA GLY A 381 -3.87 13.76 23.83
C GLY A 381 -4.57 14.09 22.51
N LEU A 382 -4.28 13.34 21.43
CA LEU A 382 -4.96 13.53 20.15
C LEU A 382 -6.40 13.00 20.14
N VAL A 383 -6.69 11.97 20.94
CA VAL A 383 -8.07 11.52 21.20
C VAL A 383 -8.84 12.63 21.89
N ASP A 384 -8.30 13.22 22.96
CA ASP A 384 -8.93 14.32 23.69
C ASP A 384 -9.19 15.55 22.79
N ASP A 385 -8.19 15.96 22.00
CA ASP A 385 -8.32 17.08 21.06
C ASP A 385 -9.44 16.85 20.03
N ALA A 386 -9.59 15.62 19.53
CA ALA A 386 -10.63 15.27 18.57
C ALA A 386 -12.02 15.13 19.23
N THR A 387 -12.07 14.60 20.45
CA THR A 387 -13.27 14.52 21.29
C THR A 387 -13.82 15.91 21.60
N GLU A 388 -12.98 16.90 21.92
CA GLU A 388 -13.40 18.29 22.15
C GLU A 388 -14.07 18.91 20.91
N LEU A 389 -13.71 18.45 19.71
CA LEU A 389 -14.31 18.89 18.44
C LEU A 389 -15.57 18.08 18.05
N GLY A 390 -15.89 17.02 18.80
CA GLY A 390 -16.97 16.08 18.53
C GLY A 390 -16.74 15.21 17.28
N LEU A 391 -15.47 14.93 16.97
CA LEU A 391 -15.08 13.94 15.96
C LEU A 391 -15.05 12.55 16.60
N TYR A 392 -15.37 11.51 15.82
CA TYR A 392 -14.95 10.15 16.20
C TYR A 392 -13.44 9.99 16.01
N VAL A 393 -12.85 9.04 16.73
CA VAL A 393 -11.42 8.73 16.65
C VAL A 393 -11.22 7.25 16.42
N ILE A 394 -10.46 6.87 15.39
CA ILE A 394 -9.96 5.50 15.25
C ILE A 394 -8.53 5.47 15.80
N VAL A 395 -8.33 4.74 16.90
CA VAL A 395 -7.00 4.47 17.43
C VAL A 395 -6.45 3.23 16.72
N ASP A 396 -5.46 3.45 15.88
CA ASP A 396 -4.91 2.42 14.99
C ASP A 396 -3.55 1.92 15.50
N PHE A 397 -3.53 0.64 15.91
CA PHE A 397 -2.30 -0.09 16.20
C PHE A 397 -1.65 -0.53 14.89
N HIS A 398 -0.84 0.38 14.35
CA HIS A 398 -0.42 0.35 12.96
C HIS A 398 0.77 -0.59 12.73
N ILE A 399 0.48 -1.90 12.74
CA ILE A 399 1.44 -2.91 12.27
C ILE A 399 1.58 -2.86 10.74
N LEU A 400 2.79 -3.17 10.28
CA LEU A 400 3.10 -3.31 8.85
C LEU A 400 4.28 -4.25 8.68
N THR A 401 5.43 -3.92 9.27
CA THR A 401 6.62 -4.77 9.28
C THR A 401 7.19 -4.89 10.70
N PRO A 402 7.23 -6.09 11.31
CA PRO A 402 6.74 -7.38 10.82
C PRO A 402 5.21 -7.41 10.61
N GLY A 403 4.76 -8.27 9.68
CA GLY A 403 3.35 -8.36 9.29
C GLY A 403 2.49 -9.33 10.09
N ASP A 404 3.08 -10.17 10.93
CA ASP A 404 2.32 -11.06 11.83
C ASP A 404 1.93 -10.31 13.11
N PRO A 405 0.64 -10.07 13.39
CA PRO A 405 0.21 -9.31 14.56
C PRO A 405 0.65 -9.95 15.89
N LEU A 406 0.82 -11.28 15.93
CA LEU A 406 1.31 -11.98 17.12
C LEU A 406 2.70 -11.53 17.56
N PHE A 407 3.52 -10.98 16.65
CA PHE A 407 4.84 -10.43 16.99
C PHE A 407 4.76 -9.31 18.02
N ASN A 408 3.70 -8.48 17.96
CA ASN A 408 3.51 -7.33 18.83
C ASN A 408 2.41 -7.57 19.88
N LEU A 409 1.96 -8.81 20.11
CA LEU A 409 0.80 -9.13 20.95
C LEU A 409 0.86 -8.47 22.34
N ASP A 410 1.94 -8.70 23.10
CA ASP A 410 2.06 -8.15 24.46
C ASP A 410 2.03 -6.63 24.46
N ARG A 411 2.65 -6.00 23.45
CA ARG A 411 2.68 -4.54 23.31
C ARG A 411 1.30 -3.99 22.95
N ALA A 412 0.55 -4.67 22.09
CA ALA A 412 -0.82 -4.32 21.77
C ALA A 412 -1.71 -4.39 23.00
N LYS A 413 -1.62 -5.46 23.79
CA LYS A 413 -2.40 -5.61 25.03
C LYS A 413 -2.11 -4.47 26.00
N THR A 414 -0.84 -4.15 26.27
CA THR A 414 -0.49 -3.01 27.14
C THR A 414 -0.99 -1.67 26.57
N PHE A 415 -0.77 -1.42 25.29
CA PHE A 415 -1.21 -0.17 24.66
C PHE A 415 -2.72 0.01 24.74
N PHE A 416 -3.49 -1.01 24.37
CA PHE A 416 -4.95 -0.92 24.42
C PHE A 416 -5.49 -0.89 25.86
N GLU A 417 -4.87 -1.57 26.82
CA GLU A 417 -5.24 -1.42 28.24
C GLU A 417 -5.09 0.03 28.69
N ASP A 418 -3.95 0.68 28.38
CA ASP A 418 -3.66 2.05 28.76
C ASP A 418 -4.60 3.06 28.06
N VAL A 419 -4.78 2.96 26.74
CA VAL A 419 -5.65 3.88 25.97
C VAL A 419 -7.11 3.73 26.40
N THR A 420 -7.61 2.50 26.53
CA THR A 420 -9.02 2.26 26.87
C THR A 420 -9.32 2.63 28.32
N ALA A 421 -8.35 2.54 29.22
CA ALA A 421 -8.51 3.00 30.61
C ALA A 421 -8.62 4.53 30.69
N GLU A 422 -7.85 5.26 29.88
CA GLU A 422 -7.90 6.73 29.83
C GLU A 422 -9.22 7.25 29.24
N HIS A 423 -9.75 6.58 28.22
CA HIS A 423 -10.93 7.03 27.47
C HIS A 423 -12.18 6.16 27.71
N ALA A 424 -12.27 5.52 28.89
CA ALA A 424 -13.35 4.59 29.21
C ALA A 424 -14.76 5.23 29.23
N ASP A 425 -14.82 6.54 29.44
CA ASP A 425 -16.05 7.35 29.48
C ASP A 425 -16.39 8.00 28.12
N GLN A 426 -15.59 7.75 27.08
CA GLN A 426 -15.76 8.34 25.75
C GLN A 426 -16.49 7.38 24.80
N ASP A 427 -17.64 7.82 24.26
CA ASP A 427 -18.45 7.04 23.31
C ASP A 427 -18.02 7.21 21.84
N ASN A 428 -16.97 8.01 21.57
CA ASN A 428 -16.52 8.36 20.23
C ASN A 428 -15.23 7.67 19.76
N VAL A 429 -14.70 6.70 20.54
CA VAL A 429 -13.46 5.99 20.22
C VAL A 429 -13.74 4.61 19.61
N ILE A 430 -13.06 4.33 18.49
CA ILE A 430 -13.06 3.06 17.76
C ILE A 430 -11.62 2.51 17.80
N TYR A 431 -11.46 1.21 18.01
CA TYR A 431 -10.13 0.60 18.18
C TYR A 431 -9.80 -0.30 16.99
N GLU A 432 -8.78 0.04 16.20
CA GLU A 432 -8.26 -0.80 15.13
C GLU A 432 -7.03 -1.57 15.63
N ILE A 433 -7.20 -2.87 15.86
CA ILE A 433 -6.23 -3.66 16.64
C ILE A 433 -5.03 -4.12 15.83
N ALA A 434 -5.13 -4.12 14.51
CA ALA A 434 -4.03 -4.46 13.62
C ALA A 434 -4.30 -3.88 12.22
N ASN A 435 -3.53 -2.88 11.81
CA ASN A 435 -3.65 -2.22 10.51
C ASN A 435 -3.58 -3.19 9.32
N GLU A 436 -2.42 -3.79 9.06
CA GLU A 436 -2.17 -4.59 7.85
C GLU A 436 -1.46 -5.91 8.15
N PRO A 437 -2.18 -6.93 8.67
CA PRO A 437 -1.63 -8.27 8.74
C PRO A 437 -1.14 -8.76 7.37
N ASN A 438 0.11 -9.19 7.28
CA ASN A 438 0.72 -9.68 6.04
C ASN A 438 1.76 -10.76 6.31
N GLY A 439 1.91 -11.70 5.37
CA GLY A 439 2.78 -12.87 5.58
C GLY A 439 2.32 -13.79 6.72
N THR A 440 1.04 -13.74 7.08
CA THR A 440 0.41 -14.47 8.19
C THR A 440 -0.96 -15.02 7.75
N SER A 441 -1.50 -16.00 8.47
CA SER A 441 -2.81 -16.61 8.17
C SER A 441 -3.96 -15.89 8.89
N TRP A 442 -5.20 -16.13 8.43
CA TRP A 442 -6.40 -15.72 9.14
C TRP A 442 -6.45 -16.28 10.58
N ASP A 443 -6.11 -17.57 10.77
CA ASP A 443 -6.07 -18.20 12.10
C ASP A 443 -5.18 -17.44 13.10
N ASN A 444 -4.02 -16.95 12.66
CA ASN A 444 -3.12 -16.16 13.51
C ASN A 444 -3.71 -14.79 13.84
N ILE A 445 -4.36 -14.15 12.86
CA ILE A 445 -5.05 -12.87 13.03
C ILE A 445 -6.21 -13.02 14.03
N LYS A 446 -7.03 -14.07 13.88
CA LYS A 446 -8.11 -14.39 14.80
C LYS A 446 -7.58 -14.70 16.20
N THR A 447 -6.52 -15.49 16.32
CA THR A 447 -5.86 -15.79 17.61
C THR A 447 -5.39 -14.50 18.30
N TYR A 448 -4.81 -13.57 17.54
CA TYR A 448 -4.44 -12.26 18.06
C TYR A 448 -5.67 -11.44 18.52
N ALA A 449 -6.74 -11.42 17.73
CA ALA A 449 -7.98 -10.72 18.08
C ALA A 449 -8.62 -11.29 19.35
N ASP A 450 -8.64 -12.62 19.50
CA ASP A 450 -9.16 -13.34 20.67
C ASP A 450 -8.41 -12.97 21.97
N GLU A 451 -7.15 -12.52 21.87
CA GLU A 451 -6.33 -12.08 23.01
C GLU A 451 -6.41 -10.57 23.30
N VAL A 452 -6.61 -9.73 22.28
CA VAL A 452 -6.60 -8.26 22.41
C VAL A 452 -7.99 -7.71 22.68
N ILE A 453 -9.05 -8.24 22.05
CA ILE A 453 -10.42 -7.73 22.23
C ILE A 453 -10.84 -7.81 23.71
N PRO A 454 -10.61 -8.90 24.47
CA PRO A 454 -10.96 -8.93 25.89
C PRO A 454 -10.28 -7.84 26.73
N VAL A 455 -9.07 -7.41 26.36
CA VAL A 455 -8.37 -6.31 27.03
C VAL A 455 -9.11 -5.00 26.81
N ILE A 456 -9.47 -4.70 25.56
CA ILE A 456 -10.27 -3.51 25.21
C ILE A 456 -11.61 -3.52 25.94
N ARG A 457 -12.31 -4.66 25.90
CA ARG A 457 -13.63 -4.84 26.53
C ARG A 457 -13.60 -4.70 28.05
N GLY A 458 -12.44 -4.83 28.69
CA GLY A 458 -12.26 -4.62 30.13
C GLY A 458 -12.60 -3.20 30.57
N ASN A 459 -12.29 -2.20 29.74
CA ASN A 459 -12.57 -0.78 30.02
C ASN A 459 -13.60 -0.17 29.06
N ALA A 460 -13.73 -0.70 27.84
CA ALA A 460 -14.64 -0.23 26.80
C ALA A 460 -15.56 -1.38 26.31
N PRO A 461 -16.55 -1.82 27.12
CA PRO A 461 -17.31 -3.05 26.87
C PRO A 461 -18.09 -3.04 25.57
N ASP A 462 -18.56 -1.88 25.11
CA ASP A 462 -19.42 -1.77 23.92
C ASP A 462 -18.74 -1.13 22.71
N SER A 463 -17.45 -0.75 22.79
CA SER A 463 -16.76 -0.04 21.70
C SER A 463 -16.77 -0.80 20.37
N VAL A 464 -16.74 -0.10 19.24
CA VAL A 464 -16.50 -0.77 17.96
C VAL A 464 -15.02 -1.13 17.85
N VAL A 465 -14.73 -2.37 17.46
CA VAL A 465 -13.37 -2.86 17.21
C VAL A 465 -13.21 -3.22 15.73
N LEU A 466 -12.18 -2.68 15.09
CA LEU A 466 -11.80 -3.02 13.72
C LEU A 466 -10.67 -4.05 13.73
N VAL A 467 -10.86 -5.14 13.01
CA VAL A 467 -9.89 -6.23 12.89
C VAL A 467 -9.29 -6.25 11.48
N GLY A 468 -7.96 -6.12 11.42
CA GLY A 468 -7.17 -6.28 10.20
C GLY A 468 -7.46 -7.59 9.49
N THR A 469 -7.39 -7.60 8.16
CA THR A 469 -7.60 -8.84 7.38
C THR A 469 -6.33 -9.28 6.68
N ARG A 470 -6.30 -10.53 6.21
CA ARG A 470 -5.10 -11.11 5.61
C ARG A 470 -4.65 -10.36 4.36
N GLY A 471 -3.33 -10.34 4.14
CA GLY A 471 -2.72 -9.85 2.91
C GLY A 471 -2.79 -8.32 2.78
N PHE A 472 -2.31 -7.59 3.79
CA PHE A 472 -2.40 -6.14 3.89
C PHE A 472 -3.86 -5.66 3.95
N SER A 473 -4.65 -6.30 4.80
CA SER A 473 -6.08 -6.00 4.95
C SER A 473 -6.83 -6.02 3.62
N SER A 474 -6.56 -7.00 2.77
CA SER A 474 -7.18 -7.10 1.44
C SER A 474 -8.33 -8.10 1.38
N LEU A 475 -8.85 -8.53 2.53
CA LEU A 475 -9.72 -9.70 2.65
C LEU A 475 -9.05 -10.97 2.07
N GLY A 476 -7.72 -11.09 2.19
CA GLY A 476 -6.95 -12.24 1.70
C GLY A 476 -6.54 -12.19 0.22
N LEU A 477 -7.05 -11.24 -0.57
CA LEU A 477 -6.85 -11.19 -2.03
C LEU A 477 -5.39 -11.09 -2.47
N THR A 478 -4.56 -10.39 -1.70
CA THR A 478 -3.12 -10.28 -2.01
C THR A 478 -2.39 -11.63 -1.87
N ASP A 479 -2.88 -12.52 -1.01
CA ASP A 479 -2.26 -13.82 -0.71
C ASP A 479 -2.98 -14.99 -1.41
N GLY A 480 -3.86 -14.70 -2.38
CA GLY A 480 -4.59 -15.71 -3.15
C GLY A 480 -5.79 -16.34 -2.44
N ALA A 481 -6.26 -15.72 -1.35
CA ALA A 481 -7.51 -16.05 -0.67
C ALA A 481 -8.60 -15.01 -1.01
N ASP A 482 -9.75 -15.10 -0.37
CA ASP A 482 -10.80 -14.07 -0.38
C ASP A 482 -11.55 -14.07 0.96
N GLU A 483 -12.66 -13.33 1.07
CA GLU A 483 -13.39 -13.16 2.33
C GLU A 483 -14.01 -14.46 2.89
N THR A 484 -14.00 -15.56 2.13
CA THR A 484 -14.56 -16.84 2.58
C THR A 484 -13.88 -17.36 3.84
N GLU A 485 -12.58 -17.14 4.03
CA GLU A 485 -11.87 -17.57 5.25
C GLU A 485 -12.43 -16.89 6.52
N ILE A 486 -12.87 -15.63 6.40
CA ILE A 486 -13.49 -14.87 7.51
C ILE A 486 -14.95 -15.33 7.72
N LEU A 487 -15.68 -15.63 6.64
CA LEU A 487 -17.05 -16.12 6.73
C LEU A 487 -17.14 -17.51 7.36
N GLU A 488 -16.13 -18.35 7.13
CA GLU A 488 -16.05 -19.71 7.66
C GLU A 488 -15.61 -19.74 9.14
N ASP A 489 -14.72 -18.84 9.55
CA ASP A 489 -14.24 -18.73 10.93
C ASP A 489 -14.17 -17.26 11.41
N PRO A 490 -15.32 -16.60 11.64
CA PRO A 490 -15.33 -15.21 12.08
C PRO A 490 -14.79 -15.06 13.51
N VAL A 491 -14.32 -13.86 13.84
CA VAL A 491 -14.01 -13.46 15.22
C VAL A 491 -15.30 -13.51 16.06
N ASP A 492 -15.27 -14.23 17.20
CA ASP A 492 -16.45 -14.52 18.03
C ASP A 492 -16.71 -13.42 19.08
N PHE A 493 -16.87 -12.18 18.62
CA PHE A 493 -17.20 -11.03 19.46
C PHE A 493 -18.22 -10.12 18.78
N GLU A 494 -19.10 -9.51 19.59
CA GLU A 494 -19.99 -8.45 19.12
C GLU A 494 -19.25 -7.12 18.90
N ASN A 495 -19.88 -6.19 18.17
CA ASN A 495 -19.32 -4.89 17.81
C ASN A 495 -17.93 -4.96 17.14
N VAL A 496 -17.72 -5.99 16.31
CA VAL A 496 -16.53 -6.16 15.47
C VAL A 496 -16.85 -5.82 14.01
N MET A 497 -15.93 -5.14 13.35
CA MET A 497 -15.90 -4.95 11.90
C MET A 497 -14.56 -5.40 11.33
N TYR A 498 -14.53 -5.81 10.06
CA TYR A 498 -13.32 -6.24 9.36
C TYR A 498 -12.83 -5.15 8.42
N THR A 499 -11.51 -4.90 8.41
CA THR A 499 -10.94 -3.84 7.58
C THR A 499 -10.66 -4.31 6.16
N PHE A 500 -10.83 -3.41 5.21
CA PHE A 500 -10.38 -3.58 3.83
C PHE A 500 -9.60 -2.36 3.35
N HIS A 501 -8.39 -2.55 2.81
CA HIS A 501 -7.55 -1.48 2.28
C HIS A 501 -7.40 -1.56 0.76
N PHE A 502 -7.38 -0.40 0.10
CA PHE A 502 -7.11 -0.33 -1.32
C PHE A 502 -6.35 0.92 -1.77
N TYR A 503 -5.71 0.84 -2.92
CA TYR A 503 -5.04 1.95 -3.57
C TYR A 503 -5.52 2.01 -5.01
N ALA A 504 -6.27 3.06 -5.34
CA ALA A 504 -7.17 3.09 -6.50
C ALA A 504 -6.47 2.87 -7.84
N ALA A 505 -5.22 3.31 -7.99
CA ALA A 505 -4.43 3.12 -9.20
C ALA A 505 -3.82 1.71 -9.32
N SER A 506 -3.93 0.88 -8.30
CA SER A 506 -3.44 -0.51 -8.27
C SER A 506 -4.56 -1.55 -8.14
N HIS A 507 -5.65 -1.18 -7.47
CA HIS A 507 -6.71 -2.07 -7.05
C HIS A 507 -8.02 -1.66 -7.73
N GLY A 508 -8.48 -2.49 -8.67
CA GLY A 508 -9.54 -2.16 -9.60
C GLY A 508 -10.85 -2.94 -9.37
N ALA A 509 -11.55 -3.19 -10.47
CA ALA A 509 -12.88 -3.79 -10.48
C ALA A 509 -12.92 -5.20 -9.88
N ASP A 510 -11.83 -5.96 -9.99
CA ASP A 510 -11.66 -7.29 -9.40
C ASP A 510 -11.82 -7.26 -7.87
N ARG A 511 -11.13 -6.33 -7.21
CA ARG A 511 -11.23 -6.15 -5.76
C ARG A 511 -12.56 -5.51 -5.35
N ARG A 512 -13.11 -4.58 -6.17
CA ARG A 512 -14.45 -4.00 -5.92
C ARG A 512 -15.54 -5.06 -5.91
N ALA A 513 -15.47 -6.04 -6.80
CA ALA A 513 -16.45 -7.13 -6.87
C ALA A 513 -16.46 -7.97 -5.58
N VAL A 514 -15.28 -8.23 -5.01
CA VAL A 514 -15.13 -8.94 -3.73
C VAL A 514 -15.71 -8.14 -2.58
N VAL A 515 -15.38 -6.84 -2.47
CA VAL A 515 -15.95 -5.98 -1.42
C VAL A 515 -17.47 -5.86 -1.54
N ALA A 516 -18.01 -5.75 -2.74
CA ALA A 516 -19.46 -5.70 -2.98
C ALA A 516 -20.18 -7.00 -2.58
N ARG A 517 -19.50 -8.14 -2.69
CA ARG A 517 -19.99 -9.45 -2.24
C ARG A 517 -19.88 -9.58 -0.72
N ALA A 518 -18.71 -9.30 -0.16
CA ALA A 518 -18.41 -9.36 1.27
C ALA A 518 -19.33 -8.45 2.11
N ALA A 519 -19.63 -7.23 1.64
CA ALA A 519 -20.47 -6.25 2.33
C ALA A 519 -21.92 -6.68 2.59
N ARG A 520 -22.34 -7.83 2.04
CA ARG A 520 -23.66 -8.45 2.27
C ARG A 520 -23.68 -9.33 3.52
N SER A 521 -22.51 -9.76 3.99
CA SER A 521 -22.37 -10.79 5.03
C SER A 521 -21.35 -10.42 6.11
N LEU A 522 -20.45 -9.48 5.83
CA LEU A 522 -19.47 -8.97 6.78
C LEU A 522 -19.69 -7.48 7.07
N PRO A 523 -19.63 -7.06 8.34
CA PRO A 523 -19.50 -5.65 8.69
C PRO A 523 -18.11 -5.16 8.27
N LEU A 524 -18.04 -4.34 7.23
CA LEU A 524 -16.78 -3.84 6.66
C LEU A 524 -16.54 -2.37 7.02
N PHE A 525 -15.26 -2.02 7.20
CA PHE A 525 -14.78 -0.64 7.31
C PHE A 525 -13.52 -0.48 6.44
N VAL A 526 -13.41 0.60 5.65
CA VAL A 526 -12.19 0.90 4.89
C VAL A 526 -11.33 1.84 5.71
N SER A 527 -10.58 1.33 6.69
CA SER A 527 -9.79 2.18 7.59
C SER A 527 -8.62 2.86 6.88
N GLU A 528 -8.21 2.36 5.71
CA GLU A 528 -7.20 2.99 4.87
C GLU A 528 -7.48 2.83 3.38
N PHE A 529 -7.35 3.92 2.62
CA PHE A 529 -7.22 3.85 1.17
C PHE A 529 -6.41 5.02 0.59
N GLY A 530 -5.86 4.84 -0.62
CA GLY A 530 -5.19 5.90 -1.39
C GLY A 530 -5.74 6.06 -2.80
N THR A 531 -5.54 7.24 -3.41
CA THR A 531 -5.89 7.51 -4.81
C THR A 531 -4.81 7.06 -5.80
N GLN A 532 -3.58 6.93 -5.30
CA GLN A 532 -2.36 6.56 -6.03
C GLN A 532 -2.13 5.04 -6.04
N THR A 533 -0.90 4.61 -6.36
CA THR A 533 -0.53 3.19 -6.35
C THR A 533 -0.33 2.66 -4.94
N PHE A 534 -0.25 1.33 -4.79
CA PHE A 534 -0.08 0.66 -3.48
C PHE A 534 1.18 1.07 -2.72
N THR A 535 2.15 1.75 -3.35
CA THR A 535 3.35 2.25 -2.65
C THR A 535 3.10 3.52 -1.85
N GLY A 536 1.87 4.05 -1.88
CA GLY A 536 1.57 5.37 -1.32
C GLY A 536 2.07 6.53 -2.21
N ASP A 537 2.50 6.26 -3.45
CA ASP A 537 2.99 7.30 -4.37
C ASP A 537 2.62 6.97 -5.83
N GLY A 538 3.00 7.85 -6.76
CA GLY A 538 2.72 7.73 -8.19
C GLY A 538 1.45 8.46 -8.62
N ALA A 539 1.04 8.28 -9.88
CA ALA A 539 -0.11 8.98 -10.42
C ALA A 539 -1.41 8.57 -9.68
N ASN A 540 -2.25 9.57 -9.41
CA ASN A 540 -3.59 9.36 -8.89
C ASN A 540 -4.52 8.77 -9.96
N ASP A 541 -5.38 7.84 -9.56
CA ASP A 541 -6.52 7.38 -10.35
C ASP A 541 -7.83 7.79 -9.64
N LEU A 542 -8.21 9.07 -9.82
CA LEU A 542 -9.39 9.65 -9.19
C LEU A 542 -10.71 9.07 -9.74
N ALA A 543 -10.69 8.49 -10.94
CA ALA A 543 -11.84 7.81 -11.54
C ALA A 543 -12.08 6.46 -10.83
N SER A 544 -11.05 5.63 -10.70
CA SER A 544 -11.14 4.39 -9.91
C SER A 544 -11.46 4.68 -8.44
N ALA A 545 -10.85 5.72 -7.85
CA ALA A 545 -11.17 6.14 -6.49
C ALA A 545 -12.65 6.55 -6.36
N THR A 546 -13.20 7.18 -7.39
CA THR A 546 -14.62 7.54 -7.44
C THR A 546 -15.52 6.31 -7.43
N GLU A 547 -15.24 5.32 -8.27
CA GLU A 547 -16.01 4.07 -8.30
C GLU A 547 -15.95 3.33 -6.96
N TRP A 548 -14.78 3.34 -6.30
CA TRP A 548 -14.65 2.81 -4.94
C TRP A 548 -15.54 3.54 -3.94
N LEU A 549 -15.43 4.87 -3.84
CA LEU A 549 -16.19 5.64 -2.86
C LEU A 549 -17.71 5.56 -3.09
N ASP A 550 -18.15 5.39 -4.34
CA ASP A 550 -19.56 5.20 -4.66
C ASP A 550 -20.06 3.81 -4.23
N LEU A 551 -19.24 2.76 -4.38
CA LEU A 551 -19.50 1.43 -3.83
C LEU A 551 -19.61 1.48 -2.29
N LEU A 552 -18.69 2.19 -1.63
CA LEU A 552 -18.70 2.33 -0.17
C LEU A 552 -19.95 3.08 0.29
N LYS A 553 -20.32 4.17 -0.39
CA LYS A 553 -21.54 4.94 -0.11
C LYS A 553 -22.80 4.10 -0.27
N ALA A 554 -22.91 3.33 -1.35
CA ALA A 554 -24.05 2.44 -1.60
C ALA A 554 -24.24 1.39 -0.50
N ASN A 555 -23.14 0.98 0.16
CA ASN A 555 -23.14 -0.02 1.21
C ASN A 555 -23.01 0.54 2.62
N LYS A 556 -22.98 1.87 2.80
CA LYS A 556 -22.74 2.54 4.09
C LYS A 556 -21.46 2.05 4.79
N ILE A 557 -20.39 1.86 4.02
CA ILE A 557 -19.07 1.44 4.54
C ILE A 557 -18.25 2.70 4.83
N GLY A 558 -17.83 2.87 6.09
CA GLY A 558 -16.99 4.00 6.47
C GLY A 558 -15.60 3.95 5.83
N TYR A 559 -14.96 5.12 5.65
CA TYR A 559 -13.63 5.20 5.04
C TYR A 559 -12.71 6.27 5.61
N ALA A 560 -11.40 6.01 5.61
CA ALA A 560 -10.35 7.00 5.87
C ALA A 560 -9.30 7.02 4.75
N MET A 561 -9.01 8.21 4.19
CA MET A 561 -7.96 8.34 3.18
C MET A 561 -6.57 8.51 3.80
N TRP A 562 -5.59 7.81 3.24
CA TRP A 562 -4.16 7.97 3.47
C TRP A 562 -3.57 9.06 2.54
N SER A 563 -3.01 10.17 3.03
CA SER A 563 -2.85 10.55 4.44
C SER A 563 -2.91 12.06 4.71
N PHE A 564 -3.30 12.41 5.95
CA PHE A 564 -3.37 13.77 6.49
C PHE A 564 -1.96 14.26 6.87
N SER A 565 -1.13 14.45 5.85
CA SER A 565 0.29 14.83 5.95
C SER A 565 0.68 15.83 4.86
N ASP A 566 1.89 16.38 4.95
CA ASP A 566 2.49 17.29 3.96
C ASP A 566 3.78 16.74 3.33
N GLY A 567 3.86 15.42 3.16
CA GLY A 567 4.94 14.69 2.50
C GLY A 567 5.12 15.04 1.02
N ARG A 568 6.09 14.37 0.39
CA ARG A 568 6.40 14.59 -1.05
C ARG A 568 5.58 13.69 -1.94
N GLU A 569 5.18 12.56 -1.39
CA GLU A 569 4.44 11.49 -2.01
C GLU A 569 3.03 11.97 -2.34
N THR A 570 2.46 11.42 -3.41
CA THR A 570 1.11 11.83 -3.86
C THR A 570 -0.02 11.43 -2.91
N ASN A 571 0.26 10.63 -1.87
CA ASN A 571 -0.69 10.34 -0.78
C ASN A 571 -0.96 11.54 0.14
N SER A 572 -0.03 12.48 0.25
CA SER A 572 -0.16 13.58 1.22
C SER A 572 -1.29 14.51 0.82
N ALA A 573 -2.23 14.75 1.73
CA ALA A 573 -3.38 15.62 1.48
C ALA A 573 -2.99 17.10 1.44
N PHE A 574 -1.94 17.49 2.18
CA PHE A 574 -1.45 18.86 2.23
C PHE A 574 -0.20 19.05 1.37
N ARG A 575 0.01 20.27 0.87
CA ARG A 575 1.25 20.68 0.20
C ARG A 575 2.37 20.81 1.23
N GLN A 576 3.60 20.41 0.86
CA GLN A 576 4.78 20.55 1.71
C GLN A 576 4.89 21.91 2.41
N GLY A 577 5.10 21.87 3.72
CA GLY A 577 5.25 23.05 4.58
C GLY A 577 3.96 23.48 5.25
N THR A 578 2.79 22.92 4.87
CA THR A 578 1.50 23.25 5.48
C THR A 578 1.48 22.89 6.96
N CYS A 579 2.02 21.72 7.36
CA CYS A 579 1.96 21.27 8.75
C CYS A 579 2.81 22.11 9.71
N ARG A 580 3.76 22.90 9.20
CA ARG A 580 4.54 23.87 10.00
C ARG A 580 3.85 25.23 10.11
N GLY A 581 2.78 25.44 9.35
CA GLY A 581 2.00 26.67 9.33
C GLY A 581 0.86 26.66 10.34
N THR A 582 -0.09 27.57 10.13
CA THR A 582 -1.30 27.70 10.98
C THR A 582 -2.59 27.70 10.15
N ASP A 583 -2.50 27.46 8.84
CA ASP A 583 -3.64 27.47 7.92
C ASP A 583 -3.76 26.10 7.26
N PHE A 584 -4.91 25.46 7.47
CA PHE A 584 -5.21 24.09 7.05
C PHE A 584 -6.50 23.99 6.23
N ALA A 585 -7.18 25.12 5.99
CA ALA A 585 -8.48 25.17 5.35
C ALA A 585 -8.37 25.65 3.89
N GLY A 586 -9.32 25.20 3.07
CA GLY A 586 -9.45 25.62 1.67
C GLY A 586 -8.40 25.02 0.72
N ASP A 587 -8.62 25.21 -0.58
CA ASP A 587 -7.92 24.44 -1.62
C ASP A 587 -6.44 24.86 -1.82
N GLY A 588 -6.05 26.02 -1.30
CA GLY A 588 -4.70 26.57 -1.47
C GLY A 588 -3.60 25.76 -0.78
N VAL A 589 -3.96 25.01 0.26
CA VAL A 589 -3.03 24.18 1.05
C VAL A 589 -3.07 22.70 0.63
N LEU A 590 -3.94 22.32 -0.30
CA LEU A 590 -4.19 20.92 -0.64
C LEU A 590 -3.42 20.47 -1.89
N THR A 591 -3.02 19.20 -1.88
CA THR A 591 -2.63 18.48 -3.11
C THR A 591 -3.87 18.13 -3.92
N GLU A 592 -3.68 17.53 -5.10
CA GLU A 592 -4.79 16.98 -5.89
C GLU A 592 -5.60 15.94 -5.10
N SER A 593 -4.92 15.00 -4.44
CA SER A 593 -5.55 13.97 -3.60
C SER A 593 -6.31 14.59 -2.43
N GLY A 594 -5.72 15.59 -1.77
CA GLY A 594 -6.35 16.32 -0.66
C GLY A 594 -7.61 17.08 -1.07
N ALA A 595 -7.56 17.79 -2.20
CA ALA A 595 -8.73 18.50 -2.73
C ALA A 595 -9.85 17.52 -3.11
N PHE A 596 -9.51 16.42 -3.79
CA PHE A 596 -10.45 15.37 -4.16
C PHE A 596 -11.19 14.80 -2.95
N ILE A 597 -10.46 14.36 -1.91
CA ILE A 597 -11.11 13.73 -0.76
C ILE A 597 -11.92 14.72 0.07
N ARG A 598 -11.45 15.97 0.19
CA ARG A 598 -12.20 17.01 0.89
C ARG A 598 -13.57 17.21 0.24
N ASP A 599 -13.63 17.28 -1.10
CA ASP A 599 -14.90 17.40 -1.81
C ASP A 599 -15.79 16.17 -1.67
N ARG A 600 -15.19 14.97 -1.63
CA ARG A 600 -15.91 13.71 -1.37
C ARG A 600 -16.50 13.63 0.04
N ILE A 601 -15.75 14.07 1.05
CA ILE A 601 -16.25 14.16 2.42
C ILE A 601 -17.38 15.20 2.48
N ARG A 602 -17.21 16.40 1.93
CA ARG A 602 -18.26 17.44 1.98
C ARG A 602 -19.56 17.05 1.26
N SER A 603 -19.46 16.42 0.09
CA SER A 603 -20.63 16.04 -0.73
C SER A 603 -21.45 14.88 -0.14
N GLY A 604 -20.87 14.07 0.74
CA GLY A 604 -21.62 13.06 1.48
C GLY A 604 -22.39 13.61 2.69
N SER A 605 -22.07 14.83 3.16
CA SER A 605 -22.63 15.39 4.41
C SER A 605 -23.99 16.07 4.19
N SER A 606 -24.44 16.15 2.93
CA SER A 606 -25.79 16.51 2.52
C SER A 606 -26.63 15.24 2.39
N SER A 607 -27.14 14.71 3.50
CA SER A 607 -28.21 13.70 3.55
C SER A 607 -28.93 13.83 4.87
#